data_AF-A0A3M1CW02-F1
#
_entry.id   AF-A0A3M1CW02-F1
#
_cell.length_a   1.000
_cell.length_b   1.000
_cell.length_c   1.000
_cell.angle_alpha   90.00
_cell.angle_beta   90.00
_cell.angle_gamma   90.00
#
_symmetry.space_group_name_H-M   'P 1'
#
loop_
_entity.id
_entity.type
_entity.pdbx_description
1 polymer ?
#
loop_
_entity_poly.entity_id
_entity_poly.type
_entity_poly.pdbx_seq_one_letter_code
_entity_poly.pdbx_strand_id
1 'polypeptide(L)'
;MLDPRTRLGLLLCAGLLAISLESPTALGVFALACASPLLAMRVPRRWWGRGLLTVLALVWSTVLSQGLFYAEQPRVSLGHLGPLHLYREGVTWGLTQSLRFVGLSLAGIAVAVSTPPDRLHAAL
;
A
#
# COMPACT_ATOMS: atom_id res chain seq x y z
N MET A 1 12.40 -13.39 -20.17
CA MET A 1 12.40 -12.33 -19.14
C MET A 1 11.59 -11.17 -19.68
N LEU A 2 10.65 -10.61 -18.91
CA LEU A 2 9.87 -9.43 -19.33
C LEU A 2 10.80 -8.23 -19.58
N ASP A 3 10.51 -7.47 -20.63
CA ASP A 3 11.22 -6.22 -20.96
C ASP A 3 11.02 -5.19 -19.83
N PRO A 4 12.08 -4.48 -19.39
CA PRO A 4 11.98 -3.35 -18.46
C PRO A 4 10.86 -2.36 -18.78
N ARG A 5 10.62 -2.04 -20.06
CA ARG A 5 9.55 -1.12 -20.48
C ARG A 5 8.17 -1.63 -20.14
N THR A 6 7.93 -2.93 -20.34
CA THR A 6 6.65 -3.56 -19.97
C THR A 6 6.41 -3.50 -18.47
N ARG A 7 7.46 -3.66 -17.65
CA ARG A 7 7.34 -3.55 -16.19
C ARG A 7 7.02 -2.13 -15.73
N LEU A 8 7.62 -1.12 -16.37
CA LEU A 8 7.26 0.29 -16.12
C LEU A 8 5.81 0.58 -16.54
N GLY A 9 5.37 0.05 -17.68
CA GLY A 9 3.96 0.12 -18.08
C GLY A 9 3.02 -0.52 -17.05
N LEU A 10 3.36 -1.71 -16.54
CA LEU A 10 2.58 -2.37 -15.48
C LEU A 10 2.58 -1.57 -14.17
N LEU A 11 3.69 -0.94 -13.81
CA LEU A 11 3.76 -0.07 -12.64
C LEU A 11 2.87 1.17 -12.80
N LEU A 12 2.84 1.76 -14.00
CA LEU A 12 1.92 2.85 -14.32
C LEU A 12 0.46 2.39 -14.22
N CYS A 13 0.12 1.24 -14.79
CA CYS A 13 -1.21 0.64 -14.65
C CYS A 13 -1.58 0.39 -13.19
N ALA A 14 -0.63 -0.09 -12.37
CA ALA A 14 -0.83 -0.27 -10.94
C ALA A 14 -1.10 1.08 -10.24
N GLY A 15 -0.41 2.15 -10.62
CA GLY A 15 -0.66 3.51 -10.14
C GLY A 15 -2.06 4.01 -10.48
N LEU A 16 -2.51 3.80 -11.72
CA LEU A 16 -3.87 4.18 -12.15
C LEU A 16 -4.93 3.38 -11.38
N LEU A 17 -4.77 2.05 -11.27
CA LEU A 17 -5.66 1.21 -10.47
C LEU A 17 -5.70 1.64 -9.01
N ALA A 18 -4.54 1.93 -8.42
CA ALA A 18 -4.44 2.39 -7.04
C ALA A 18 -5.31 3.63 -6.82
N ILE A 19 -5.30 4.60 -7.74
CA ILE A 19 -6.11 5.83 -7.66
C ILE A 19 -7.60 5.52 -7.87
N SER A 20 -7.95 4.67 -8.83
CA SER A 20 -9.35 4.36 -9.17
C SER A 20 -10.08 3.49 -8.14
N LEU A 21 -9.36 2.69 -7.34
CA LEU A 21 -9.97 1.82 -6.34
C LEU A 21 -10.30 2.60 -5.06
N GLU A 22 -11.58 2.61 -4.68
CA GLU A 22 -12.06 3.29 -3.47
C GLU A 22 -12.35 2.34 -2.29
N SER A 23 -12.64 1.07 -2.60
CA SER A 23 -12.98 0.08 -1.58
C SER A 23 -11.74 -0.50 -0.89
N PRO A 24 -11.70 -0.58 0.46
CA PRO A 24 -10.62 -1.24 1.19
C PRO A 24 -10.41 -2.69 0.77
N THR A 25 -11.48 -3.43 0.46
CA THR A 25 -11.37 -4.85 0.05
C THR A 25 -10.67 -4.99 -1.29
N ALA A 26 -11.03 -4.14 -2.25
CA ALA A 26 -10.41 -4.12 -3.57
C ALA A 26 -8.93 -3.70 -3.48
N LEU A 27 -8.60 -2.71 -2.64
CA LEU A 27 -7.22 -2.31 -2.38
C LEU A 27 -6.42 -3.40 -1.67
N GLY A 28 -7.05 -4.20 -0.80
CA GLY A 28 -6.43 -5.39 -0.20
C GLY A 28 -6.06 -6.44 -1.26
N VAL A 29 -6.98 -6.76 -2.17
CA VAL A 29 -6.72 -7.66 -3.31
C VAL A 29 -5.62 -7.10 -4.21
N PHE A 30 -5.65 -5.80 -4.50
CA PHE A 30 -4.62 -5.10 -5.24
C PHE A 30 -3.23 -5.22 -4.58
N ALA A 31 -3.13 -4.96 -3.27
CA ALA A 31 -1.87 -5.08 -2.55
C ALA A 31 -1.32 -6.51 -2.56
N LEU A 32 -2.19 -7.53 -2.42
CA LEU A 32 -1.81 -8.93 -2.53
C LEU A 32 -1.34 -9.30 -3.94
N ALA A 33 -2.01 -8.81 -4.98
CA ALA A 33 -1.58 -8.97 -6.37
C ALA A 33 -0.19 -8.35 -6.60
N CYS A 34 0.06 -7.14 -6.08
CA CYS A 34 1.37 -6.48 -6.14
C CYS A 34 2.46 -7.19 -5.32
N ALA A 35 2.10 -7.92 -4.27
CA ALA A 35 3.03 -8.75 -3.49
C ALA A 35 3.42 -10.06 -4.21
N SER A 36 2.57 -10.58 -5.10
CA SER A 36 2.76 -11.88 -5.74
C SER A 36 4.10 -12.07 -6.46
N PRO A 37 4.67 -11.07 -7.18
CA PRO A 37 5.98 -11.23 -7.80
C PRO A 37 7.10 -11.35 -6.76
N LEU A 38 6.95 -10.69 -5.61
CA LEU A 38 7.93 -10.76 -4.52
C LEU A 38 7.97 -12.13 -3.86
N LEU A 39 6.84 -12.82 -3.78
CA LEU A 39 6.74 -14.19 -3.27
C LEU A 39 7.46 -15.20 -4.18
N ALA A 40 7.49 -14.94 -5.50
CA ALA A 40 8.23 -15.75 -6.45
C ALA A 40 9.76 -15.54 -6.35
N MET A 41 10.20 -14.45 -5.72
CA MET A 41 11.62 -14.17 -5.51
C MET A 41 12.14 -14.85 -4.24
N ARG A 42 13.39 -15.31 -4.26
CA ARG A 42 14.07 -15.92 -3.10
C ARG A 42 14.52 -14.85 -2.08
N VAL A 43 13.57 -14.08 -1.55
CA VAL A 43 13.83 -13.04 -0.54
C VAL A 43 14.11 -13.71 0.82
N PRO A 44 15.22 -13.36 1.52
CA PRO A 44 15.52 -13.96 2.81
C PRO A 44 14.41 -13.69 3.85
N ARG A 45 14.08 -14.69 4.67
CA ARG A 45 12.96 -14.64 5.63
C ARG A 45 13.01 -13.45 6.61
N ARG A 46 14.21 -12.97 6.96
CA ARG A 46 14.39 -11.76 7.79
C ARG A 46 13.81 -10.49 7.16
N TRP A 47 13.85 -10.37 5.83
CA TRP A 47 13.32 -9.21 5.11
C TRP A 47 11.80 -9.24 5.07
N TRP A 48 11.19 -10.43 4.99
CA TRP A 48 9.74 -10.58 5.13
C TRP A 48 9.25 -10.11 6.49
N GLY A 49 9.94 -10.50 7.58
CA GLY A 49 9.57 -10.05 8.93
C GLY A 49 9.66 -8.53 9.09
N ARG A 50 10.75 -7.92 8.58
CA ARG A 50 10.92 -6.46 8.61
C ARG A 50 9.87 -5.74 7.76
N GLY A 51 9.62 -6.24 6.55
CA GLY A 51 8.61 -5.67 5.65
C GLY A 51 7.20 -5.74 6.26
N LEU A 52 6.83 -6.88 6.86
CA LEU A 52 5.56 -7.03 7.56
C LEU A 52 5.45 -6.05 8.73
N LEU A 53 6.49 -5.93 9.56
CA LEU A 53 6.50 -4.99 10.68
C LEU A 53 6.36 -3.53 10.19
N THR A 54 7.04 -3.16 9.10
CA THR A 54 6.93 -1.83 8.49
C THR A 54 5.51 -1.57 7.97
N VAL A 55 4.91 -2.54 7.28
CA VAL A 55 3.52 -2.43 6.80
C VAL A 55 2.55 -2.28 7.97
N LEU A 56 2.68 -3.10 9.01
CA LEU A 56 1.83 -3.02 10.20
C LEU A 56 1.98 -1.69 10.92
N ALA A 57 3.21 -1.22 11.12
CA ALA A 57 3.48 0.07 11.76
C ALA A 57 2.88 1.24 10.95
N LEU A 58 3.01 1.21 9.62
CA LEU A 58 2.46 2.23 8.73
C LEU A 58 0.92 2.22 8.76
N VAL A 59 0.31 1.05 8.52
CA VAL A 59 -1.15 0.91 8.51
C VAL A 59 -1.72 1.31 9.86
N TRP A 60 -1.14 0.84 10.97
CA TRP A 60 -1.58 1.20 12.31
C TRP A 60 -1.52 2.71 12.55
N SER A 61 -0.37 3.32 12.29
CA SER A 61 -0.16 4.75 12.54
C SER A 61 -1.09 5.63 11.70
N THR A 62 -1.26 5.30 10.41
CA THR A 62 -2.14 6.04 9.52
C THR A 62 -3.61 5.84 9.88
N VAL A 63 -4.06 4.61 10.14
CA VAL A 63 -5.45 4.32 10.55
C VAL A 63 -5.78 5.01 11.87
N LEU A 64 -4.90 4.95 12.86
CA LEU A 64 -5.10 5.60 14.15
C LEU A 64 -5.16 7.11 14.00
N SER A 65 -4.22 7.71 13.26
CA SER A 65 -4.20 9.16 13.02
C SER A 65 -5.47 9.63 12.29
N GLN A 66 -5.87 8.95 11.21
CA GLN A 66 -7.07 9.32 10.47
C GLN A 66 -8.34 9.07 11.28
N GLY A 67 -8.38 8.00 12.07
CA GLY A 67 -9.49 7.68 12.98
C GLY A 67 -9.70 8.74 14.06
N LEU A 68 -8.63 9.26 14.66
CA LEU A 68 -8.69 10.26 15.74
C LEU A 68 -8.96 11.68 15.23
N PHE A 69 -8.42 12.02 14.06
CA PHE A 69 -8.43 13.39 13.53
C PHE A 69 -9.31 13.56 12.29
N TYR A 70 -10.28 12.66 12.08
CA TYR A 70 -11.21 12.78 10.95
C TYR A 70 -12.00 14.10 11.02
N ALA A 71 -11.84 14.93 9.99
CA ALA A 71 -12.34 16.30 9.97
C ALA A 71 -13.65 16.49 9.19
N GLU A 72 -14.05 15.53 8.37
CA GLU A 72 -15.24 15.65 7.53
C GLU A 72 -16.51 15.13 8.24
N GLN A 73 -17.66 15.23 7.57
CA GLN A 73 -18.94 14.67 8.03
C GLN A 73 -19.41 13.59 7.04
N PRO A 74 -20.13 12.55 7.49
CA PRO A 74 -20.57 12.28 8.86
C PRO A 74 -19.44 11.78 9.78
N ARG A 75 -19.60 11.93 11.10
CA ARG A 75 -18.67 11.41 12.10
C ARG A 75 -19.36 10.44 13.05
N VAL A 76 -19.16 9.14 12.85
CA VAL A 76 -19.71 8.10 13.72
C VAL A 76 -18.63 7.64 14.68
N SER A 77 -18.79 7.98 15.97
CA SER A 77 -17.87 7.56 17.02
C SER A 77 -18.00 6.06 17.28
N LEU A 78 -16.88 5.34 17.20
CA LEU A 78 -16.75 3.94 17.60
C LEU A 78 -16.40 3.79 19.09
N GLY A 79 -15.87 4.84 19.69
CA GLY A 79 -15.42 4.89 21.07
C GLY A 79 -14.68 6.19 21.34
N HIS A 80 -14.31 6.43 22.60
CA HIS A 80 -13.58 7.61 23.02
C HIS A 80 -12.54 7.28 24.10
N LEU A 81 -11.47 8.07 24.13
CA LEU A 81 -10.45 8.08 25.17
C LEU A 81 -10.32 9.52 25.68
N GLY A 82 -11.04 9.84 26.76
CA GLY A 82 -11.17 11.22 27.23
C GLY A 82 -11.85 12.10 26.15
N PRO A 83 -11.24 13.21 25.72
CA PRO A 83 -11.81 14.08 24.69
C PRO A 83 -11.62 13.56 23.25
N LEU A 84 -10.80 12.51 23.07
CA LEU A 84 -10.48 11.98 21.74
C LEU A 84 -11.52 10.93 21.35
N HIS A 85 -12.22 11.16 20.25
CA HIS A 85 -13.13 10.19 19.66
C HIS A 85 -12.45 9.45 18.53
N LEU A 86 -12.64 8.13 18.46
CA LEU A 86 -12.27 7.33 17.30
C LEU A 86 -13.45 7.29 16.33
N TYR A 87 -13.28 7.81 15.13
CA TYR A 87 -14.33 7.88 14.11
C TYR A 87 -14.21 6.74 13.10
N ARG A 88 -15.34 6.09 12.81
CA ARG A 88 -15.44 4.97 11.86
C ARG A 88 -14.99 5.36 10.46
N GLU A 89 -15.41 6.52 10.02
CA GLU A 89 -15.06 7.07 8.71
C GLU A 89 -13.54 7.26 8.62
N GLY A 90 -12.93 7.91 9.61
CA GLY A 90 -11.47 8.08 9.68
C GLY A 90 -10.69 6.75 9.64
N VAL A 91 -11.16 5.73 10.35
CA VAL A 91 -10.57 4.38 10.30
C VAL A 91 -10.63 3.80 8.89
N THR A 92 -11.77 3.96 8.21
CA THR A 92 -11.99 3.44 6.86
C THR A 92 -11.12 4.17 5.84
N TRP A 93 -11.06 5.50 5.91
CA TRP A 93 -10.20 6.34 5.08
C TRP A 93 -8.72 6.04 5.29
N GLY A 94 -8.28 5.94 6.55
CA GLY A 94 -6.92 5.57 6.89
C GLY A 94 -6.54 4.19 6.35
N LEU A 95 -7.45 3.22 6.41
CA LEU A 95 -7.21 1.88 5.87
C LEU A 95 -7.08 1.90 4.34
N THR A 96 -8.00 2.55 3.64
CA THR A 96 -7.96 2.75 2.19
C THR A 96 -6.64 3.40 1.76
N GLN A 97 -6.25 4.50 2.40
CA GLN A 97 -5.01 5.20 2.07
C GLN A 97 -3.76 4.33 2.34
N SER A 98 -3.76 3.60 3.46
CA SER A 98 -2.65 2.72 3.81
C SER A 98 -2.49 1.58 2.80
N LEU A 99 -3.59 0.90 2.44
CA LEU A 99 -3.56 -0.19 1.46
C LEU A 99 -3.10 0.27 0.08
N ARG A 100 -3.53 1.48 -0.34
CA ARG A 100 -3.06 2.11 -1.58
C ARG A 100 -1.55 2.31 -1.56
N PHE A 101 -1.03 2.89 -0.48
CA PHE A 101 0.41 3.13 -0.32
C PHE A 101 1.19 1.81 -0.30
N VAL A 102 0.71 0.80 0.44
CA VAL A 102 1.34 -0.52 0.53
C VAL A 102 1.38 -1.21 -0.82
N GLY A 103 0.26 -1.27 -1.54
CA GLY A 103 0.19 -1.92 -2.85
C GLY A 103 1.13 -1.27 -3.87
N LEU A 104 1.14 0.07 -3.93
CA LEU A 104 2.03 0.79 -4.85
C LEU A 104 3.51 0.63 -4.48
N SER A 105 3.84 0.63 -3.18
CA SER A 105 5.20 0.37 -2.70
C SER A 105 5.68 -1.02 -3.07
N LEU A 106 4.82 -2.04 -2.92
CA LEU A 106 5.14 -3.42 -3.29
C LEU A 106 5.37 -3.54 -4.80
N ALA A 107 4.54 -2.90 -5.62
CA ALA A 107 4.73 -2.85 -7.07
C ALA A 107 6.07 -2.20 -7.45
N GLY A 108 6.40 -1.06 -6.83
CA GLY A 108 7.68 -0.37 -7.05
C GLY A 108 8.88 -1.23 -6.65
N ILE A 109 8.82 -1.87 -5.48
CA ILE A 109 9.87 -2.81 -5.01
C ILE A 109 10.01 -3.98 -5.99
N ALA A 110 8.91 -4.54 -6.49
CA ALA A 110 8.95 -5.64 -7.46
C ALA A 110 9.68 -5.23 -8.75
N VAL A 111 9.46 -4.01 -9.26
CA VAL A 111 10.20 -3.49 -10.41
C VAL A 111 11.68 -3.27 -10.08
N ALA A 112 11.96 -2.62 -8.94
CA ALA A 112 13.32 -2.28 -8.51
C ALA A 112 14.21 -3.52 -8.27
N VAL A 113 13.67 -4.57 -7.66
CA VAL A 113 14.43 -5.80 -7.38
C VAL A 113 14.60 -6.65 -8.64
N SER A 114 13.63 -6.62 -9.56
CA SER A 114 13.68 -7.46 -10.76
C SER A 114 14.44 -6.84 -11.94
N THR A 115 14.77 -5.53 -11.89
CA THR A 115 15.32 -4.77 -13.02
C THR A 115 16.64 -4.08 -12.63
N PRO A 116 17.78 -4.43 -13.27
CA PRO A 116 19.04 -3.74 -13.02
C PRO A 116 18.96 -2.24 -13.37
N PRO A 117 19.69 -1.36 -12.65
CA PRO A 117 19.60 0.09 -12.82
C PRO A 117 19.95 0.56 -14.23
N ASP A 118 20.97 -0.03 -14.87
CA ASP A 118 21.38 0.35 -16.24
C ASP A 118 20.26 0.11 -17.26
N ARG A 119 19.51 -0.99 -17.09
CA ARG A 119 18.38 -1.34 -17.95
C ARG A 119 17.14 -0.51 -17.64
N LEU A 120 16.99 -0.05 -16.39
CA LEU A 120 15.93 0.85 -16.00
C LEU A 120 16.13 2.23 -16.63
N HIS A 121 17.36 2.76 -16.59
CA HIS A 121 17.69 4.05 -17.21
C HIS A 121 17.51 4.02 -18.74
N ALA A 122 17.84 2.91 -19.40
CA ALA A 122 17.62 2.76 -20.85
C ALA A 122 16.13 2.62 -21.24
N ALA A 123 15.24 2.41 -20.27
CA ALA A 123 13.81 2.20 -20.47
C ALA A 123 12.95 3.43 -20.14
N LEU A 124 13.53 4.44 -19.48
CA LEU A 124 12.94 5.77 -19.24
C LEU A 124 13.12 6.67 -20.48
#